data_AF-A0AAW1CMQ3-F1
#
_entry.id   AF-A0AAW1CMQ3-F1
#
_cell.length_a   1.000
_cell.length_b   1.000
_cell.length_c   1.000
_cell.angle_alpha   90.00
_cell.angle_beta   90.00
_cell.angle_gamma   90.00
#
_symmetry.space_group_name_H-M   'P 1'
#
loop_
_entity.id
_entity.type
_entity.pdbx_description
1 polymer ?
#
loop_
_entity_poly.entity_id
_entity_poly.type
_entity_poly.pdbx_seq_one_letter_code
_entity_poly.pdbx_strand_id
1 'polypeptide(L)'
;MKPVTLVICFLGVLGVSLAASTYTTQYDNIDIDSVLNNDRVYKRYYDCLTNKGKCTAEGKELKERLPDALKTGCSKCTDKQKQGLEKVVKFLKTNKPKDFDELARLYDPNDKYKDQHKRVKIVINICSEMLKVQLIIVVILLGTICLAQKRYTTKYDRLDLDELLNNDRIYKRYFDCLTRQGKCTPDAKELRDTLPDALKTACAKCSERQKAGAEKVIKFLLKNKPTDFVELEKVYDPKGEYRKRYQQVAREKGIVLP
;
A
#
# COMPACT_ATOMS: atom_id res chain seq x y z
N MET A 1 -9.22 28.41 2.44
CA MET A 1 -9.64 27.77 3.71
C MET A 1 -11.10 27.31 3.58
N LYS A 2 -11.36 26.00 3.50
CA LYS A 2 -12.67 25.40 3.84
C LYS A 2 -12.41 24.01 4.42
N PRO A 3 -12.38 23.86 5.77
CA PRO A 3 -12.08 22.60 6.45
C PRO A 3 -13.27 21.63 6.50
N VAL A 4 -14.37 21.92 5.80
CA VAL A 4 -15.65 21.19 5.93
C VAL A 4 -15.61 19.82 5.22
N THR A 5 -14.80 19.67 4.17
CA THR A 5 -14.78 18.44 3.36
C THR A 5 -14.04 17.27 4.03
N LEU A 6 -13.18 17.54 5.02
CA LEU A 6 -12.37 16.51 5.69
C LEU A 6 -13.12 15.79 6.82
N VAL A 7 -14.23 16.36 7.30
CA VAL A 7 -14.94 15.90 8.50
C VAL A 7 -15.97 14.79 8.21
N ILE A 8 -16.43 14.65 6.96
CA ILE A 8 -17.53 13.72 6.61
C ILE A 8 -17.06 12.25 6.64
N CYS A 9 -15.77 11.96 6.50
CA CYS A 9 -15.25 10.59 6.55
C CYS A 9 -14.96 10.07 7.96
N PHE A 10 -15.09 10.88 9.02
CA PHE A 10 -14.75 10.47 10.40
C PHE A 10 -15.89 10.57 11.43
N LEU A 11 -17.07 11.10 11.09
CA LEU A 11 -18.23 11.21 11.99
C LEU A 11 -19.40 10.33 11.53
N GLY A 12 -19.27 9.03 11.73
CA GLY A 12 -20.31 8.05 11.41
C GLY A 12 -20.43 6.91 12.42
N VAL A 13 -20.08 7.14 13.69
CA VAL A 13 -20.45 6.26 14.79
C VAL A 13 -21.05 7.14 15.88
N LEU A 14 -22.35 6.97 16.09
CA LEU A 14 -23.25 7.49 17.15
C LEU A 14 -24.47 8.19 16.54
N GLY A 15 -25.58 7.44 16.44
CA GLY A 15 -26.85 7.92 15.96
C GLY A 15 -27.97 6.90 16.16
N VAL A 16 -28.51 6.88 17.38
CA VAL A 16 -29.86 6.48 17.83
C VAL A 16 -30.77 5.87 16.74
N SER A 17 -31.20 4.62 16.98
CA SER A 17 -32.22 3.91 16.20
C SER A 17 -33.61 4.56 16.36
N LEU A 18 -33.88 5.58 15.55
CA LEU A 18 -35.25 5.95 15.20
C LEU A 18 -35.73 4.92 14.17
N ALA A 19 -36.78 4.16 14.51
CA ALA A 19 -37.45 3.29 13.55
C ALA A 19 -37.90 4.13 12.35
N ALA A 20 -37.18 4.02 11.22
CA ALA A 20 -37.54 4.70 10.00
C ALA A 20 -38.85 4.10 9.48
N SER A 21 -39.85 4.95 9.23
CA SER A 21 -41.09 4.52 8.58
C SER A 21 -40.79 4.13 7.12
N THR A 22 -40.85 2.84 6.81
CA THR A 22 -40.64 2.34 5.44
C THR A 22 -41.92 2.48 4.61
N TYR A 23 -41.78 2.47 3.28
CA TYR A 23 -42.92 2.23 2.40
C TYR A 23 -43.49 0.84 2.65
N THR A 24 -44.74 0.64 2.21
CA THR A 24 -45.43 -0.64 2.33
C THR A 24 -44.61 -1.78 1.71
N THR A 25 -44.52 -2.89 2.43
CA THR A 25 -43.79 -4.10 2.00
C THR A 25 -44.67 -5.07 1.22
N GLN A 26 -45.96 -4.74 1.03
CA GLN A 26 -46.96 -5.63 0.42
C GLN A 26 -46.60 -6.08 -1.00
N TYR A 27 -45.73 -5.32 -1.68
CA TYR A 27 -45.32 -5.55 -3.06
C TYR A 27 -43.83 -5.88 -3.22
N ASP A 28 -43.11 -6.13 -2.12
CA ASP A 28 -41.67 -6.39 -2.16
C ASP A 28 -41.29 -7.73 -2.85
N ASN A 29 -42.26 -8.62 -3.07
CA ASN A 29 -42.05 -9.93 -3.68
C ASN A 29 -42.55 -10.02 -5.14
N ILE A 30 -42.81 -8.88 -5.80
CA ILE A 30 -43.14 -8.90 -7.24
C ILE A 30 -41.95 -9.45 -8.03
N ASP A 31 -42.22 -10.38 -8.93
CA ASP A 31 -41.23 -10.88 -9.89
C ASP A 31 -40.97 -9.83 -10.98
N ILE A 32 -39.95 -9.00 -10.72
CA ILE A 32 -39.51 -7.93 -11.63
C ILE A 32 -39.03 -8.50 -12.98
N ASP A 33 -38.45 -9.70 -13.02
CA ASP A 33 -37.98 -10.27 -14.30
C ASP A 33 -39.14 -10.62 -15.22
N SER A 34 -40.18 -11.23 -14.65
CA SER A 34 -41.40 -11.54 -15.39
C SER A 34 -42.08 -10.29 -15.93
N VAL A 35 -42.06 -9.18 -15.17
CA VAL A 35 -42.59 -7.89 -15.63
C VAL A 35 -41.72 -7.29 -16.75
N LEU A 36 -40.40 -7.23 -16.58
CA LEU A 36 -39.49 -6.56 -17.52
C LEU A 36 -39.33 -7.34 -18.85
N ASN A 37 -39.37 -8.67 -18.81
CA ASN A 37 -39.22 -9.51 -19.98
C ASN A 37 -40.54 -9.83 -20.71
N ASN A 38 -41.67 -9.29 -20.22
CA ASN A 38 -42.97 -9.42 -20.86
C ASN A 38 -43.45 -8.04 -21.35
N ASP A 39 -43.29 -7.76 -22.64
CA ASP A 39 -43.62 -6.46 -23.23
C ASP A 39 -45.07 -6.01 -22.94
N ARG A 40 -46.02 -6.96 -22.86
CA ARG A 40 -47.42 -6.64 -22.53
C ARG A 40 -47.57 -6.16 -21.08
N VAL A 41 -46.90 -6.82 -20.14
CA VAL A 41 -46.96 -6.48 -18.71
C VAL A 41 -46.16 -5.20 -18.46
N TYR A 42 -44.94 -5.13 -18.96
CA TYR A 42 -44.10 -3.92 -18.93
C TYR A 42 -44.87 -2.69 -19.43
N LYS A 43 -45.51 -2.77 -20.60
CA LYS A 43 -46.25 -1.65 -21.19
C LYS A 43 -47.37 -1.14 -20.29
N ARG A 44 -48.05 -2.01 -19.53
CA ARG A 44 -49.08 -1.59 -18.57
C ARG A 44 -48.50 -0.72 -17.46
N TYR A 45 -47.34 -1.11 -16.90
CA TYR A 45 -46.65 -0.30 -15.88
C TYR A 45 -46.12 1.00 -16.49
N TYR A 46 -45.54 0.94 -17.68
CA TYR A 46 -45.05 2.11 -18.40
C TYR A 46 -46.16 3.14 -18.68
N ASP A 47 -47.28 2.69 -19.23
CA ASP A 47 -48.43 3.55 -19.54
C ASP A 47 -49.05 4.13 -18.26
N CYS A 48 -49.08 3.36 -17.17
CA CYS A 48 -49.47 3.87 -15.85
C CYS A 48 -48.54 5.00 -15.38
N LEU A 49 -47.23 4.80 -15.39
CA LEU A 49 -46.24 5.78 -14.93
C LEU A 49 -46.22 7.04 -15.79
N THR A 50 -46.45 6.90 -17.09
CA THR A 50 -46.48 8.03 -18.04
C THR A 50 -47.85 8.70 -18.18
N ASN A 51 -48.85 8.31 -17.37
CA ASN A 51 -50.24 8.80 -17.46
C ASN A 51 -50.95 8.48 -18.80
N LYS A 52 -50.48 7.48 -19.56
CA LYS A 52 -51.07 7.05 -20.85
C LYS A 52 -52.06 5.90 -20.71
N GLY A 53 -52.17 5.30 -19.52
CA GLY A 53 -53.05 4.15 -19.27
C GLY A 53 -53.46 3.99 -17.81
N LYS A 54 -54.31 2.99 -17.56
CA LYS A 54 -54.78 2.64 -16.22
C LYS A 54 -53.65 1.99 -15.41
N CYS A 55 -53.66 2.24 -14.10
CA CYS A 55 -52.73 1.61 -13.16
C CYS A 55 -53.34 0.36 -12.52
N THR A 56 -52.51 -0.66 -12.31
CA THR A 56 -52.79 -1.71 -11.31
C THR A 56 -52.58 -1.14 -9.90
N ALA A 57 -52.93 -1.90 -8.86
CA ALA A 57 -52.72 -1.46 -7.48
C ALA A 57 -51.23 -1.21 -7.19
N GLU A 58 -50.36 -2.11 -7.66
CA GLU A 58 -48.90 -2.02 -7.54
C GLU A 58 -48.35 -0.82 -8.31
N GLY A 59 -48.80 -0.65 -9.57
CA GLY A 59 -48.37 0.45 -10.41
C GLY A 59 -48.79 1.82 -9.86
N LYS A 60 -49.97 1.88 -9.22
CA LYS A 60 -50.46 3.10 -8.56
C LYS A 60 -49.61 3.45 -7.35
N GLU A 61 -49.34 2.48 -6.47
CA GLU A 61 -48.46 2.70 -5.32
C GLU A 61 -47.08 3.18 -5.77
N LEU A 62 -46.47 2.50 -6.74
CA LEU A 62 -45.17 2.90 -7.30
C LEU A 62 -45.20 4.35 -7.82
N LYS A 63 -46.21 4.69 -8.62
CA LYS A 63 -46.38 6.01 -9.21
C LYS A 63 -46.49 7.12 -8.16
N GLU A 64 -47.23 6.86 -7.08
CA GLU A 64 -47.45 7.83 -6.00
C GLU A 64 -46.20 8.01 -5.11
N ARG A 65 -45.41 6.95 -4.89
CA ARG A 65 -44.20 7.01 -4.07
C ARG A 65 -42.97 7.50 -4.82
N LEU A 66 -42.93 7.34 -6.14
CA LEU A 66 -41.75 7.64 -6.94
C LEU A 66 -41.21 9.08 -6.75
N PRO A 67 -42.03 10.15 -6.68
CA PRO A 67 -41.53 11.50 -6.43
C PRO A 67 -40.87 11.67 -5.06
N ASP A 68 -41.44 11.08 -4.00
CA ASP A 68 -40.86 11.12 -2.66
C ASP A 68 -39.55 10.32 -2.59
N ALA A 69 -39.53 9.13 -3.21
CA ALA A 69 -38.35 8.29 -3.28
C ALA A 69 -37.19 8.99 -4.02
N LEU A 70 -37.46 9.65 -5.15
CA LEU A 70 -36.46 10.45 -5.85
C LEU A 70 -35.99 11.63 -4.99
N LYS A 71 -36.91 12.38 -4.39
CA LYS A 71 -36.59 13.55 -3.54
C LYS A 71 -35.74 13.20 -2.33
N THR A 72 -36.01 12.06 -1.70
CA THR A 72 -35.37 11.65 -0.44
C THR A 72 -34.22 10.66 -0.63
N GLY A 73 -33.89 10.31 -1.87
CA GLY A 73 -32.88 9.28 -2.13
C GLY A 73 -33.29 7.91 -1.60
N CYS A 74 -34.57 7.57 -1.67
CA CYS A 74 -35.14 6.30 -1.22
C CYS A 74 -34.94 6.04 0.29
N SER A 75 -34.96 7.09 1.12
CA SER A 75 -34.71 6.97 2.58
C SER A 75 -35.70 6.06 3.31
N LYS A 76 -36.90 5.87 2.75
CA LYS A 76 -37.97 5.00 3.25
C LYS A 76 -38.09 3.67 2.51
N CYS A 77 -37.21 3.41 1.54
CA CYS A 77 -37.27 2.18 0.76
C CYS A 77 -36.71 1.00 1.53
N THR A 78 -37.35 -0.15 1.40
CA THR A 78 -36.81 -1.42 1.88
C THR A 78 -35.62 -1.86 1.03
N ASP A 79 -34.80 -2.79 1.53
CA ASP A 79 -33.66 -3.30 0.76
C ASP A 79 -34.11 -4.01 -0.53
N LYS A 80 -35.24 -4.71 -0.49
CA LYS A 80 -35.86 -5.31 -1.69
C LYS A 80 -36.31 -4.26 -2.69
N GLN A 81 -36.92 -3.16 -2.24
CA GLN A 81 -37.31 -2.05 -3.13
C GLN A 81 -36.10 -1.36 -3.77
N LYS A 82 -35.00 -1.19 -3.03
CA LYS A 82 -33.74 -0.64 -3.57
C LYS A 82 -33.13 -1.54 -4.64
N GLN A 83 -33.04 -2.85 -4.36
CA GLN A 83 -32.54 -3.84 -5.32
C GLN A 83 -33.41 -3.90 -6.58
N GLY A 84 -34.73 -3.89 -6.40
CA GLY A 84 -35.67 -3.87 -7.51
C GLY A 84 -35.54 -2.61 -8.37
N LEU A 85 -35.42 -1.45 -7.74
CA LEU A 85 -35.20 -0.17 -8.44
C LEU A 85 -33.90 -0.18 -9.24
N GLU A 86 -32.80 -0.66 -8.66
CA GLU A 86 -31.51 -0.76 -9.36
C GLU A 86 -31.62 -1.63 -10.61
N LYS A 87 -32.28 -2.78 -10.49
CA LYS A 87 -32.51 -3.72 -11.59
C LYS A 87 -33.34 -3.10 -12.72
N VAL A 88 -34.47 -2.45 -12.39
CA VAL A 88 -35.33 -1.76 -13.37
C VAL A 88 -34.56 -0.64 -14.06
N VAL A 89 -33.85 0.21 -13.32
CA VAL A 89 -33.07 1.31 -13.89
C VAL A 89 -31.98 0.79 -14.84
N LYS A 90 -31.28 -0.28 -14.47
CA LYS A 90 -30.27 -0.92 -15.31
C LYS A 90 -30.88 -1.46 -16.61
N PHE A 91 -32.01 -2.17 -16.51
CA PHE A 91 -32.72 -2.71 -17.66
C PHE A 91 -33.20 -1.60 -18.60
N LEU A 92 -33.84 -0.55 -18.07
CA LEU A 92 -34.34 0.58 -18.86
C LEU A 92 -33.22 1.30 -19.61
N LYS A 93 -32.11 1.63 -18.94
CA LYS A 93 -30.95 2.28 -19.57
C LYS A 93 -30.34 1.44 -20.69
N THR A 94 -30.37 0.12 -20.55
CA THR A 94 -29.69 -0.80 -21.48
C THR A 94 -30.61 -1.18 -22.65
N ASN A 95 -31.85 -1.55 -22.37
CA ASN A 95 -32.76 -2.19 -23.33
C ASN A 95 -33.86 -1.25 -23.84
N LYS A 96 -34.26 -0.24 -23.07
CA LYS A 96 -35.35 0.69 -23.39
C LYS A 96 -34.94 2.17 -23.10
N PRO A 97 -33.85 2.68 -23.68
CA PRO A 97 -33.30 4.00 -23.31
C PRO A 97 -34.27 5.17 -23.59
N LYS A 98 -35.10 5.06 -24.63
CA LYS A 98 -36.12 6.07 -24.94
C LYS A 98 -37.19 6.17 -23.83
N ASP A 99 -37.63 5.03 -23.32
CA ASP A 99 -38.59 4.95 -22.21
C ASP A 99 -37.97 5.50 -20.93
N PHE A 100 -36.69 5.20 -20.69
CA PHE A 100 -35.93 5.77 -19.58
C PHE A 100 -35.89 7.30 -19.66
N ASP A 101 -35.58 7.85 -20.83
CA ASP A 101 -35.49 9.30 -21.03
C ASP A 101 -36.84 10.00 -20.86
N GLU A 102 -37.95 9.39 -21.32
CA GLU A 102 -39.29 9.93 -21.11
C GLU A 102 -39.66 9.94 -19.62
N LEU A 103 -39.42 8.84 -18.90
CA LEU A 103 -39.65 8.76 -17.46
C LEU A 103 -38.77 9.75 -16.69
N ALA A 104 -37.51 9.91 -17.09
CA ALA A 104 -36.60 10.88 -16.49
C ALA A 104 -37.12 12.31 -16.65
N ARG A 105 -37.64 12.68 -17.84
CA ARG A 105 -38.24 14.00 -18.05
C ARG A 105 -39.51 14.22 -17.22
N LEU A 106 -40.31 13.16 -17.02
CA LEU A 106 -41.56 13.25 -16.28
C LEU A 106 -41.32 13.40 -14.76
N TYR A 107 -40.35 12.67 -14.21
CA TYR A 107 -40.13 12.59 -12.77
C TYR A 107 -38.90 13.37 -12.26
N ASP A 108 -37.97 13.75 -13.14
CA ASP A 108 -36.79 14.58 -12.86
C ASP A 108 -36.55 15.63 -13.98
N PRO A 109 -37.50 16.56 -14.23
CA PRO A 109 -37.41 17.51 -15.35
C PRO A 109 -36.22 18.48 -15.26
N ASN A 110 -35.59 18.61 -14.09
CA ASN A 110 -34.47 19.52 -13.84
C ASN A 110 -33.12 18.77 -13.71
N ASP A 111 -33.06 17.47 -14.06
CA ASP A 111 -31.88 16.61 -13.92
C ASP A 111 -31.25 16.62 -12.51
N LYS A 112 -32.03 16.96 -11.46
CA LYS A 112 -31.54 17.13 -10.09
C LYS A 112 -31.00 15.83 -9.51
N TYR A 113 -31.59 14.69 -9.86
CA TYR A 113 -31.25 13.38 -9.31
C TYR A 113 -30.22 12.64 -10.18
N LYS A 114 -30.17 12.94 -11.48
CA LYS A 114 -29.14 12.43 -12.41
C LYS A 114 -27.72 12.83 -12.00
N ASP A 115 -27.55 14.07 -11.54
CA ASP A 115 -26.27 14.58 -11.05
C ASP A 115 -25.92 14.08 -9.65
N GLN A 116 -26.91 13.81 -8.80
CA GLN A 116 -26.69 13.22 -7.48
C GLN A 116 -26.10 11.81 -7.58
N HIS A 117 -26.60 10.96 -8.48
CA HIS A 117 -26.02 9.62 -8.66
C HIS A 117 -24.59 9.66 -9.23
N LYS A 118 -24.28 10.63 -10.11
CA LYS A 118 -22.90 10.88 -10.56
C LYS A 118 -22.02 11.31 -9.40
N ARG A 119 -22.49 12.23 -8.54
CA ARG A 119 -21.77 12.71 -7.36
C ARG A 119 -21.53 11.60 -6.34
N VAL A 120 -22.52 10.75 -6.05
CA VAL A 120 -22.37 9.58 -5.17
C VAL A 120 -21.32 8.61 -5.72
N LYS A 121 -21.36 8.30 -7.03
CA LYS A 121 -20.35 7.43 -7.66
C LYS A 121 -18.94 8.04 -7.62
N ILE A 122 -18.82 9.36 -7.82
CA ILE A 122 -17.55 10.09 -7.69
C ILE A 122 -17.04 10.03 -6.24
N VAL A 123 -17.90 10.29 -5.24
CA VAL A 123 -17.53 10.24 -3.83
C VAL A 123 -17.12 8.82 -3.40
N ILE A 124 -17.84 7.78 -3.86
CA ILE A 124 -17.49 6.38 -3.59
C ILE A 124 -16.12 6.03 -4.19
N ASN A 125 -15.87 6.42 -5.45
CA ASN A 125 -14.58 6.16 -6.10
C ASN A 125 -13.44 6.90 -5.39
N ILE A 126 -13.63 8.17 -5.03
CA ILE A 126 -12.65 8.96 -4.27
C ILE A 126 -12.38 8.31 -2.90
N CYS A 127 -13.42 7.92 -2.17
CA CYS A 127 -13.27 7.24 -0.87
C CYS A 127 -12.56 5.89 -1.01
N SER A 128 -12.81 5.12 -2.07
CA SER A 128 -12.12 3.85 -2.33
C SER A 128 -10.63 4.04 -2.58
N GLU A 129 -10.26 5.04 -3.39
CA GLU A 129 -8.85 5.38 -3.62
C GLU A 129 -8.18 5.93 -2.35
N MET A 130 -8.89 6.74 -1.56
CA MET A 130 -8.38 7.22 -0.26
C MET A 130 -8.17 6.09 0.75
N LEU A 131 -9.02 5.05 0.75
CA LEU A 131 -8.86 3.87 1.61
C LEU A 131 -7.59 3.07 1.25
N LYS A 132 -7.28 2.95 -0.05
CA LYS A 132 -6.03 2.31 -0.52
C LYS A 132 -4.80 3.09 -0.07
N VAL A 133 -4.83 4.43 -0.12
CA VAL A 133 -3.73 5.29 0.34
C VAL A 133 -3.49 5.14 1.84
N GLN A 134 -4.57 5.06 2.65
CA GLN A 134 -4.44 4.82 4.09
C GLN A 134 -3.81 3.45 4.38
N LEU A 135 -4.18 2.40 3.64
CA LEU A 135 -3.58 1.07 3.79
C LEU A 135 -2.08 1.08 3.48
N ILE A 136 -1.64 1.80 2.44
CA ILE A 136 -0.23 1.95 2.07
C ILE A 136 0.55 2.68 3.18
N ILE A 137 -0.01 3.75 3.74
CA ILE A 137 0.61 4.51 4.84
C ILE A 137 0.76 3.63 6.09
N VAL A 138 -0.24 2.82 6.41
CA VAL A 138 -0.19 1.87 7.53
C VAL A 138 0.89 0.80 7.32
N VAL A 139 1.04 0.26 6.10
CA VAL A 139 2.10 -0.70 5.77
C VAL A 139 3.49 -0.06 5.88
N ILE A 140 3.66 1.19 5.43
CA ILE A 140 4.91 1.95 5.56
C ILE A 140 5.24 2.19 7.04
N LEU A 141 4.26 2.60 7.85
CA LEU A 141 4.44 2.83 9.29
C LEU A 141 4.75 1.53 10.05
N LEU A 142 4.08 0.42 9.73
CA LEU A 142 4.38 -0.89 10.31
C LEU A 142 5.77 -1.42 9.90
N GLY A 143 6.27 -1.04 8.72
CA GLY A 143 7.63 -1.33 8.26
C GLY A 143 8.74 -0.62 9.06
N THR A 144 8.41 0.39 9.87
CA THR A 144 9.40 1.14 10.69
C THR A 144 9.59 0.57 12.10
N ILE A 145 8.88 -0.49 12.47
CA ILE A 145 9.04 -1.13 13.78
C ILE A 145 10.24 -2.10 13.74
N CYS A 146 11.37 -1.60 14.23
CA CYS A 146 12.47 -2.35 14.86
C CYS A 146 13.28 -3.34 13.99
N LEU A 147 14.21 -2.82 13.18
CA LEU A 147 15.50 -3.51 12.99
C LEU A 147 16.51 -2.95 14.00
N ALA A 148 16.39 -3.34 15.28
CA ALA A 148 17.51 -3.23 16.20
C ALA A 148 18.60 -4.21 15.74
N GLN A 149 19.43 -3.81 14.76
CA GLN A 149 20.51 -4.65 14.26
C GLN A 149 21.52 -4.86 15.39
N LYS A 150 21.70 -6.13 15.81
CA LYS A 150 22.76 -6.52 16.76
C LYS A 150 24.11 -6.07 16.19
N ARG A 151 24.78 -5.13 16.87
CA ARG A 151 26.12 -4.63 16.52
C ARG A 151 27.17 -5.71 16.80
N TYR A 152 28.33 -5.60 16.16
CA TYR A 152 29.50 -6.40 16.54
C TYR A 152 29.98 -6.01 17.95
N THR A 153 30.69 -6.92 18.60
CA THR A 153 31.27 -6.63 19.92
C THR A 153 32.23 -5.45 19.84
N THR A 154 32.21 -4.57 20.83
CA THR A 154 33.12 -3.43 20.95
C THR A 154 34.30 -3.73 21.88
N LYS A 155 34.41 -4.97 22.37
CA LYS A 155 35.44 -5.42 23.31
C LYS A 155 36.87 -5.11 22.84
N TYR A 156 37.09 -5.12 21.52
CA TYR A 156 38.41 -4.95 20.90
C TYR A 156 38.60 -3.58 20.22
N ASP A 157 37.66 -2.64 20.38
CA ASP A 157 37.73 -1.32 19.73
C ASP A 157 38.88 -0.43 20.22
N ARG A 158 39.54 -0.81 21.33
CA ARG A 158 40.70 -0.12 21.92
C ARG A 158 42.05 -0.74 21.54
N LEU A 159 42.06 -1.69 20.60
CA LEU A 159 43.30 -2.30 20.12
C LEU A 159 44.18 -1.25 19.42
N ASP A 160 45.47 -1.24 19.74
CA ASP A 160 46.44 -0.33 19.11
C ASP A 160 46.83 -0.85 17.72
N LEU A 161 46.25 -0.21 16.70
CA LEU A 161 46.54 -0.55 15.31
C LEU A 161 47.94 -0.12 14.86
N ASP A 162 48.54 0.89 15.47
CA ASP A 162 49.91 1.30 15.10
C ASP A 162 50.93 0.27 15.58
N GLU A 163 50.81 -0.21 16.81
CA GLU A 163 51.66 -1.28 17.32
C GLU A 163 51.46 -2.57 16.50
N LEU A 164 50.20 -2.94 16.22
CA LEU A 164 49.90 -4.15 15.44
C LEU A 164 50.51 -4.10 14.04
N LEU A 165 50.37 -2.99 13.33
CA LEU A 165 50.81 -2.87 11.94
C LEU A 165 52.33 -2.69 11.80
N ASN A 166 53.00 -2.08 12.78
CA ASN A 166 54.44 -1.85 12.76
C ASN A 166 55.26 -2.96 13.45
N ASN A 167 54.61 -3.94 14.08
CA ASN A 167 55.27 -5.09 14.69
C ASN A 167 55.08 -6.33 13.81
N ASP A 168 56.11 -6.71 13.05
CA ASP A 168 56.07 -7.84 12.11
C ASP A 168 55.60 -9.15 12.75
N ARG A 169 55.94 -9.40 14.03
CA ARG A 169 55.52 -10.61 14.74
C ARG A 169 54.01 -10.61 15.03
N ILE A 170 53.45 -9.47 15.43
CA ILE A 170 52.02 -9.35 15.74
C ILE A 170 51.23 -9.35 14.44
N TYR A 171 51.64 -8.53 13.48
CA TYR A 171 51.06 -8.48 12.13
C TYR A 171 50.97 -9.87 11.50
N LYS A 172 52.07 -10.63 11.51
CA LYS A 172 52.10 -11.97 10.90
C LYS A 172 51.09 -12.93 11.54
N ARG A 173 50.92 -12.90 12.87
CA ARG A 173 49.90 -13.73 13.55
C ARG A 173 48.48 -13.39 13.09
N TYR A 174 48.19 -12.11 12.89
CA TYR A 174 46.91 -11.65 12.37
C TYR A 174 46.71 -12.08 10.93
N PHE A 175 47.72 -11.86 10.09
CA PHE A 175 47.71 -12.26 8.69
C PHE A 175 47.49 -13.77 8.53
N ASP A 176 48.30 -14.59 9.19
CA ASP A 176 48.19 -16.06 9.17
C ASP A 176 46.82 -16.54 9.68
N CYS A 177 46.24 -15.86 10.67
CA CYS A 177 44.88 -16.15 11.13
C CYS A 177 43.83 -15.86 10.06
N LEU A 178 43.89 -14.68 9.41
CA LEU A 178 42.94 -14.24 8.39
C LEU A 178 43.04 -15.07 7.11
N THR A 179 44.25 -15.49 6.71
CA THR A 179 44.48 -16.39 5.58
C THR A 179 44.27 -17.87 5.92
N ARG A 180 43.90 -18.18 7.17
CA ARG A 180 43.67 -19.55 7.68
C ARG A 180 44.92 -20.45 7.64
N GLN A 181 46.10 -19.86 7.72
CA GLN A 181 47.40 -20.53 7.73
C GLN A 181 48.01 -20.67 9.15
N GLY A 182 47.38 -20.08 10.17
CA GLY A 182 47.89 -20.10 11.54
C GLY A 182 46.83 -20.08 12.64
N LYS A 183 47.31 -20.10 13.89
CA LYS A 183 46.46 -19.97 15.08
C LYS A 183 45.96 -18.53 15.23
N CYS A 184 44.73 -18.38 15.72
CA CYS A 184 44.15 -17.07 15.98
C CYS A 184 44.18 -16.71 17.47
N THR A 185 44.52 -15.47 17.78
CA THR A 185 44.17 -14.83 19.04
C THR A 185 42.67 -14.50 19.06
N PRO A 186 42.04 -14.29 20.24
CA PRO A 186 40.60 -14.08 20.32
C PRO A 186 40.07 -12.89 19.49
N ASP A 187 40.82 -11.79 19.47
CA ASP A 187 40.58 -10.58 18.68
C ASP A 187 40.74 -10.82 17.17
N ALA A 188 41.82 -11.47 16.73
CA ALA A 188 42.01 -11.83 15.33
C ALA A 188 40.94 -12.81 14.83
N LYS A 189 40.49 -13.72 15.70
CA LYS A 189 39.38 -14.64 15.41
C LYS A 189 38.06 -13.89 15.21
N GLU A 190 37.74 -12.95 16.12
CA GLU A 190 36.55 -12.10 15.99
C GLU A 190 36.57 -11.34 14.64
N LEU A 191 37.70 -10.73 14.29
CA LEU A 191 37.86 -10.05 13.00
C LEU A 191 37.64 -11.02 11.83
N ARG A 192 38.32 -12.17 11.83
CA ARG A 192 38.21 -13.17 10.75
C ARG A 192 36.78 -13.65 10.53
N ASP A 193 36.08 -13.92 11.63
CA ASP A 193 34.75 -14.51 11.61
C ASP A 193 33.67 -13.46 11.24
N THR A 194 33.89 -12.18 11.55
CA THR A 194 32.95 -11.08 11.22
C THR A 194 33.19 -10.44 9.84
N LEU A 195 34.40 -10.53 9.28
CA LEU A 195 34.77 -9.88 8.02
C LEU A 195 33.82 -10.19 6.85
N PRO A 196 33.36 -11.44 6.61
CA PRO A 196 32.45 -11.74 5.51
C PRO A 196 31.09 -11.01 5.63
N ASP A 197 30.53 -10.95 6.84
CA ASP A 197 29.29 -10.21 7.10
C ASP A 197 29.50 -8.70 6.95
N ALA A 198 30.64 -8.18 7.42
CA ALA A 198 30.97 -6.76 7.29
C ALA A 198 31.10 -6.33 5.82
N LEU A 199 31.76 -7.14 4.99
CA LEU A 199 31.88 -6.90 3.54
C LEU A 199 30.51 -6.98 2.85
N LYS A 200 29.70 -7.98 3.20
CA LYS A 200 28.35 -8.17 2.63
C LYS A 200 27.39 -7.04 3.01
N THR A 201 27.47 -6.53 4.23
CA THR A 201 26.52 -5.55 4.78
C THR A 201 27.04 -4.12 4.79
N ALA A 202 28.18 -3.84 4.14
CA ALA A 202 28.81 -2.51 4.18
C ALA A 202 29.04 -2.00 5.61
N CYS A 203 29.50 -2.91 6.49
CA CYS A 203 29.79 -2.61 7.89
C CYS A 203 28.58 -2.07 8.68
N ALA A 204 27.34 -2.47 8.32
CA ALA A 204 26.12 -1.97 8.97
C ALA A 204 26.12 -2.15 10.51
N LYS A 205 26.77 -3.21 10.99
CA LYS A 205 26.87 -3.55 12.41
C LYS A 205 28.14 -3.03 13.10
N CYS A 206 29.04 -2.38 12.34
CA CYS A 206 30.32 -1.92 12.87
C CYS A 206 30.16 -0.70 13.78
N SER A 207 31.07 -0.55 14.74
CA SER A 207 31.26 0.71 15.46
C SER A 207 32.02 1.73 14.59
N GLU A 208 31.99 3.01 14.97
CA GLU A 208 32.77 4.03 14.28
C GLU A 208 34.29 3.79 14.41
N ARG A 209 34.74 3.23 15.54
CA ARG A 209 36.14 2.82 15.75
C ARG A 209 36.54 1.70 14.78
N GLN A 210 35.67 0.71 14.57
CA GLN A 210 35.93 -0.39 13.62
C GLN A 210 36.00 0.10 12.18
N LYS A 211 35.11 1.04 11.78
CA LYS A 211 35.15 1.65 10.44
C LYS A 211 36.44 2.43 10.20
N ALA A 212 36.84 3.28 11.16
CA ALA A 212 38.08 4.05 11.07
C ALA A 212 39.31 3.13 11.06
N GLY A 213 39.29 2.08 11.88
CA GLY A 213 40.35 1.07 11.91
C GLY A 213 40.49 0.31 10.61
N ALA A 214 39.37 -0.14 10.01
CA ALA A 214 39.36 -0.81 8.72
C ALA A 214 39.98 0.08 7.61
N GLU A 215 39.62 1.36 7.58
CA GLU A 215 40.20 2.30 6.62
C GLU A 215 41.72 2.46 6.81
N LYS A 216 42.20 2.59 8.06
CA LYS A 216 43.62 2.69 8.37
C LYS A 216 44.40 1.44 7.93
N VAL A 217 43.88 0.25 8.24
CA VAL A 217 44.50 -1.03 7.88
C VAL A 217 44.53 -1.20 6.36
N ILE A 218 43.43 -0.92 5.65
CA ILE A 218 43.39 -1.02 4.19
C ILE A 218 44.42 -0.08 3.54
N LYS A 219 44.50 1.17 4.00
CA LYS A 219 45.52 2.14 3.52
C LYS A 219 46.94 1.65 3.78
N PHE A 220 47.20 1.09 4.97
CA PHE A 220 48.51 0.55 5.30
C PHE A 220 48.88 -0.66 4.43
N LEU A 221 47.96 -1.61 4.24
CA LEU A 221 48.19 -2.80 3.41
C LEU A 221 48.49 -2.43 1.96
N LEU A 222 47.69 -1.56 1.36
CA LEU A 222 47.89 -1.13 -0.02
C LEU A 222 49.21 -0.39 -0.23
N LYS A 223 49.65 0.39 0.76
CA LYS A 223 50.90 1.16 0.69
C LYS A 223 52.15 0.33 0.99
N ASN A 224 52.10 -0.49 2.05
CA ASN A 224 53.29 -1.12 2.62
C ASN A 224 53.36 -2.64 2.40
N LYS A 225 52.21 -3.30 2.18
CA LYS A 225 52.10 -4.77 2.06
C LYS A 225 51.11 -5.16 0.92
N PRO A 226 51.31 -4.68 -0.33
CA PRO A 226 50.32 -4.86 -1.40
C PRO A 226 50.12 -6.33 -1.79
N THR A 227 51.15 -7.17 -1.64
CA THR A 227 51.07 -8.62 -1.84
C THR A 227 50.08 -9.28 -0.87
N ASP A 228 50.13 -8.86 0.39
CA ASP A 228 49.31 -9.38 1.48
C ASP A 228 47.84 -8.97 1.29
N PHE A 229 47.60 -7.75 0.78
CA PHE A 229 46.27 -7.30 0.40
C PHE A 229 45.66 -8.21 -0.67
N VAL A 230 46.42 -8.56 -1.71
CA VAL A 230 45.95 -9.44 -2.79
C VAL A 230 45.69 -10.86 -2.27
N GLU A 231 46.48 -11.36 -1.31
CA GLU A 231 46.21 -12.66 -0.69
C GLU A 231 44.92 -12.64 0.14
N LEU A 232 44.71 -11.61 0.94
CA LEU A 232 43.45 -11.43 1.69
C LEU A 232 42.25 -11.28 0.74
N GLU A 233 42.41 -10.54 -0.36
CA GLU A 233 41.36 -10.39 -1.38
C GLU A 233 40.96 -11.74 -1.97
N LYS A 234 41.90 -12.66 -2.24
CA LYS A 234 41.58 -14.02 -2.69
C LYS A 234 40.76 -14.82 -1.66
N VAL A 235 41.00 -14.58 -0.37
CA VAL A 235 40.31 -15.29 0.72
C VAL A 235 38.89 -14.77 0.92
N TYR A 236 38.69 -13.45 0.87
CA TYR A 236 37.42 -12.81 1.25
C TYR A 236 36.59 -12.30 0.07
N ASP A 237 37.20 -12.09 -1.09
CA ASP A 237 36.57 -11.64 -2.33
C ASP A 237 37.10 -12.38 -3.58
N PRO A 238 37.04 -13.72 -3.62
CA PRO A 238 37.60 -14.50 -4.74
C PRO A 238 36.97 -14.17 -6.10
N LYS A 239 35.78 -13.55 -6.12
CA LYS A 239 35.06 -13.15 -7.33
C LYS A 239 35.23 -11.66 -7.68
N GLY A 240 35.88 -10.87 -6.83
CA GLY A 240 36.03 -9.42 -7.01
C GLY A 240 34.71 -8.65 -6.89
N GLU A 241 33.70 -9.20 -6.21
CA GLU A 241 32.40 -8.57 -6.01
C GLU A 241 32.50 -7.33 -5.11
N TYR A 242 33.25 -7.44 -4.00
CA TYR A 242 33.42 -6.34 -3.05
C TYR A 242 34.37 -5.27 -3.59
N ARG A 243 35.42 -5.66 -4.29
CA ARG A 243 36.30 -4.75 -5.02
C ARG A 243 35.49 -3.83 -5.95
N LYS A 244 34.61 -4.41 -6.77
CA LYS A 244 33.73 -3.63 -7.65
C LYS A 244 32.78 -2.74 -6.86
N ARG A 245 32.12 -3.30 -5.83
CA ARG A 245 31.14 -2.57 -5.00
C ARG A 245 31.74 -1.34 -4.31
N TYR A 246 32.95 -1.45 -3.79
CA TYR A 246 33.59 -0.39 -3.00
C TYR A 246 34.57 0.48 -3.80
N GLN A 247 34.69 0.28 -5.11
CA GLN A 247 35.65 1.00 -5.95
C GLN A 247 35.47 2.52 -5.87
N GLN A 248 34.23 3.01 -5.92
CA GLN A 248 33.97 4.45 -5.83
C GLN A 248 34.30 5.00 -4.44
N VAL A 249 33.88 4.32 -3.37
CA VAL A 249 34.17 4.70 -1.99
C VAL A 249 35.68 4.73 -1.74
N ALA A 250 36.43 3.79 -2.31
CA ALA A 250 37.89 3.78 -2.25
C ALA A 250 38.48 5.03 -2.92
N ARG A 251 38.02 5.37 -4.14
CA ARG A 251 38.48 6.57 -4.87
C ARG A 251 38.21 7.87 -4.09
N GLU A 252 37.00 8.02 -3.53
CA GLU A 252 36.62 9.19 -2.73
C GLU A 252 37.51 9.35 -1.49
N LYS A 253 38.00 8.24 -0.92
CA LYS A 253 38.92 8.21 0.22
C LYS A 253 40.39 8.29 -0.16
N GLY A 254 40.72 8.50 -1.44
CA GLY A 254 42.09 8.54 -1.94
C GLY A 254 42.81 7.20 -1.91
N ILE A 255 42.07 6.09 -1.93
CA ILE A 255 42.60 4.73 -1.91
C ILE A 255 42.70 4.20 -3.34
N VAL A 256 43.93 3.89 -3.77
CA VAL A 256 44.19 3.28 -5.08
C VAL A 256 44.24 1.77 -4.91
N LEU A 257 43.29 1.08 -5.54
CA LEU A 257 43.26 -0.39 -5.60
C LEU A 257 44.18 -0.87 -6.74
N PRO A 258 45.00 -1.92 -6.53
CA PRO A 258 45.97 -2.41 -7.51
C PRO A 258 45.30 -3.09 -8.71
#